data_AF-A0A0V1I8R9-F1
#
_entry.id   AF-A0A0V1I8R9-F1
#
_cell.length_a   1.000
_cell.length_b   1.000
_cell.length_c   1.000
_cell.angle_alpha   90.00
_cell.angle_beta   90.00
_cell.angle_gamma   90.00
#
_symmetry.space_group_name_H-M   'P 1'
#
loop_
_entity.id
_entity.type
_entity.pdbx_description
1 polymer ?
#
loop_
_entity_poly.entity_id
_entity_poly.type
_entity_poly.pdbx_seq_one_letter_code
_entity_poly.pdbx_strand_id
1 'polypeptide(L)'
;MLFFGIFIMINFENTCGSVIFNIYNENKNISLMQQNQPLDAVPQKVKRSYGFHPFYKFWKQSMPLDAKSARVLVDEHNRYRRKMISSNMRMLRWNSYLAFQAQRHANRCTFQHSKDRTDTGENIWAAPFSDISDSVKLWFSEIFNRRCGCTNYFKACCGHYTQVVWAESELLGCGLSYCNRIHNAPGHKFILVCHYWPSGNWVHFVNGSLVGYPAFRRSKNGPCSECPREYDCLAGLCHRQNDTKQLRQYADNSQFIAN
;
A
#
# COMPACT_ATOMS: atom_id res chain seq x y z
N MET A 1 -41.74 20.37 -2.75
CA MET A 1 -40.77 21.15 -3.54
C MET A 1 -39.37 20.62 -3.23
N LEU A 2 -38.84 19.74 -4.08
CA LEU A 2 -37.46 19.25 -4.01
C LEU A 2 -36.86 19.44 -5.40
N PHE A 3 -35.90 20.36 -5.49
CA PHE A 3 -35.17 20.66 -6.71
C PHE A 3 -34.15 19.54 -6.97
N PHE A 4 -34.34 18.79 -8.05
CA PHE A 4 -33.30 17.95 -8.63
C PHE A 4 -32.45 18.82 -9.56
N GLY A 5 -31.21 19.07 -9.18
CA GLY A 5 -30.21 19.74 -10.02
C GLY A 5 -29.71 18.77 -11.10
N ILE A 6 -30.01 19.09 -12.35
CA ILE A 6 -29.45 18.45 -13.55
C ILE A 6 -28.03 19.00 -13.76
N PHE A 7 -27.02 18.13 -13.82
CA PHE A 7 -25.68 18.51 -14.31
C PHE A 7 -25.47 17.96 -15.72
N ILE A 8 -25.29 18.88 -16.66
CA ILE A 8 -24.94 18.64 -18.06
C ILE A 8 -23.41 18.44 -18.14
N MET A 9 -22.97 17.31 -18.69
CA MET A 9 -21.58 17.05 -19.06
C MET A 9 -21.34 17.49 -20.51
N ILE A 10 -20.44 18.46 -20.70
CA ILE A 10 -19.92 18.85 -22.01
C ILE A 10 -18.75 17.92 -22.34
N ASN A 11 -18.84 17.24 -23.50
CA ASN A 11 -17.79 16.38 -24.04
C ASN A 11 -16.65 17.20 -24.64
N PHE A 12 -15.41 16.82 -24.32
CA PHE A 12 -14.25 17.09 -25.18
C PHE A 12 -13.47 15.79 -25.39
N GLU A 13 -13.41 15.37 -26.64
CA GLU A 13 -12.63 14.24 -27.13
C GLU A 13 -11.14 14.61 -27.20
N ASN A 14 -10.27 13.78 -26.61
CA ASN A 14 -9.23 13.02 -27.32
C ASN A 14 -8.31 12.25 -26.37
N THR A 15 -8.41 10.91 -26.49
CA THR A 15 -7.40 9.85 -26.31
C THR A 15 -6.63 9.71 -24.98
N CYS A 16 -7.07 8.76 -24.11
CA CYS A 16 -6.43 7.44 -23.91
C CYS A 16 -6.94 6.71 -22.64
N GLY A 17 -7.56 5.53 -22.82
CA GLY A 17 -7.60 4.46 -21.81
C GLY A 17 -8.77 4.48 -20.81
N SER A 18 -9.77 3.62 -21.04
CA SER A 18 -11.01 3.49 -20.27
C SER A 18 -10.83 3.12 -18.79
N VAL A 19 -11.44 3.92 -17.90
CA VAL A 19 -11.79 3.54 -16.52
C VAL A 19 -13.28 3.17 -16.51
N ILE A 20 -13.60 1.91 -16.22
CA ILE A 20 -14.97 1.48 -15.96
C ILE A 20 -15.29 1.86 -14.51
N PHE A 21 -16.26 2.75 -14.31
CA PHE A 21 -16.85 3.03 -13.01
C PHE A 21 -18.01 2.06 -12.77
N ASN A 22 -17.99 1.33 -11.65
CA ASN A 22 -19.16 0.59 -11.19
C ASN A 22 -19.99 1.49 -10.25
N ILE A 23 -21.24 1.71 -10.62
CA ILE A 23 -22.28 2.33 -9.80
C ILE A 23 -22.84 1.25 -8.87
N TYR A 24 -22.82 1.50 -7.55
CA TYR A 24 -23.52 0.66 -6.58
C TYR A 24 -25.01 1.02 -6.56
N ASN A 25 -25.87 -0.01 -6.60
CA ASN A 25 -27.29 0.11 -6.34
C ASN A 25 -27.62 -0.79 -5.13
N GLU A 26 -27.95 -0.18 -3.99
CA GLU A 26 -28.47 -0.89 -2.81
C GLU A 26 -29.91 -1.29 -3.10
N ASN A 27 -30.17 -2.60 -3.21
CA ASN A 27 -31.44 -3.24 -2.82
C ASN A 27 -31.45 -4.70 -3.30
N LYS A 28 -31.13 -5.66 -2.40
CA LYS A 28 -31.69 -7.01 -2.51
C LYS A 28 -31.99 -7.58 -1.12
N ASN A 29 -33.28 -7.60 -0.82
CA ASN A 29 -33.94 -8.41 0.20
C ASN A 29 -33.52 -9.88 0.08
N ILE A 30 -33.08 -10.48 1.19
CA ILE A 30 -32.89 -11.93 1.30
C ILE A 30 -34.12 -12.49 2.03
N SER A 31 -34.91 -13.28 1.31
CA SER A 31 -36.05 -14.02 1.84
C SER A 31 -35.60 -15.24 2.63
N LEU A 32 -36.09 -15.35 3.87
CA LEU A 32 -36.08 -16.54 4.71
C LEU A 32 -36.87 -17.68 4.06
N MET A 33 -36.31 -18.89 4.05
CA MET A 33 -37.10 -20.12 4.04
C MET A 33 -36.55 -21.07 5.10
N GLN A 34 -37.35 -21.22 6.16
CA GLN A 34 -37.30 -22.32 7.13
C GLN A 34 -37.79 -23.61 6.47
N GLN A 35 -37.18 -24.74 6.80
CA GLN A 35 -37.88 -26.02 6.87
C GLN A 35 -37.32 -26.87 8.02
N ASN A 36 -38.24 -27.32 8.87
CA ASN A 36 -38.04 -28.06 10.11
C ASN A 36 -37.94 -29.58 9.89
N GLN A 37 -37.33 -30.26 10.89
CA GLN A 37 -37.46 -31.66 11.34
C GLN A 37 -36.24 -32.59 11.11
N PRO A 38 -36.02 -33.61 11.98
CA PRO A 38 -36.07 -33.65 13.44
C PRO A 38 -34.73 -34.13 14.07
N LEU A 39 -34.54 -33.83 15.36
CA LEU A 39 -33.42 -34.28 16.18
C LEU A 39 -33.62 -35.76 16.54
N ASP A 40 -32.73 -36.64 16.04
CA ASP A 40 -32.28 -37.89 16.71
C ASP A 40 -31.40 -38.72 15.75
N ALA A 41 -30.08 -38.52 15.78
CA ALA A 41 -29.09 -39.51 15.33
C ALA A 41 -27.68 -39.18 15.85
N VAL A 42 -27.14 -40.09 16.65
CA VAL A 42 -25.77 -40.11 17.21
C VAL A 42 -24.71 -40.15 16.08
N PRO A 43 -23.56 -39.44 16.20
CA PRO A 43 -22.65 -39.27 15.07
C PRO A 43 -21.84 -40.53 14.77
N GLN A 44 -21.96 -41.07 13.56
CA GLN A 44 -21.03 -42.07 13.04
C GLN A 44 -19.69 -41.40 12.70
N LYS A 45 -18.60 -41.93 13.28
CA LYS A 45 -17.21 -41.54 13.02
C LYS A 45 -16.88 -41.70 11.54
N VAL A 46 -16.91 -40.61 10.77
CA VAL A 46 -16.30 -40.58 9.43
C VAL A 46 -14.79 -40.45 9.61
N LYS A 47 -14.07 -41.57 9.49
CA LYS A 47 -12.61 -41.58 9.32
C LYS A 47 -12.28 -40.91 7.98
N ARG A 48 -12.03 -39.60 7.96
CA ARG A 48 -11.40 -38.95 6.80
C ARG A 48 -9.91 -39.31 6.79
N SER A 49 -9.59 -40.31 5.96
CA SER A 49 -8.23 -40.54 5.48
C SER A 49 -7.79 -39.31 4.68
N TYR A 50 -6.80 -38.57 5.16
CA TYR A 50 -6.14 -37.54 4.36
C TYR A 50 -5.18 -38.22 3.40
N GLY A 51 -5.69 -38.60 2.22
CA GLY A 51 -4.85 -38.96 1.09
C GLY A 51 -4.03 -37.74 0.67
N PHE A 52 -2.71 -37.81 0.84
CA PHE A 52 -1.78 -36.79 0.37
C PHE A 52 -1.75 -36.85 -1.17
N HIS A 53 -2.64 -36.10 -1.80
CA HIS A 53 -2.70 -36.00 -3.26
C HIS A 53 -1.45 -35.24 -3.76
N PRO A 54 -0.67 -35.77 -4.72
CA PRO A 54 0.56 -35.16 -5.19
C PRO A 54 0.29 -34.02 -6.19
N PHE A 55 -0.50 -33.01 -5.78
CA PHE A 55 -0.79 -31.80 -6.56
C PHE A 55 0.12 -30.61 -6.19
N TYR A 56 1.21 -30.84 -5.45
CA TYR A 56 2.14 -29.78 -5.02
C TYR A 56 3.21 -29.40 -6.06
N LYS A 57 2.97 -29.64 -7.36
CA LYS A 57 3.96 -29.36 -8.42
C LYS A 57 3.58 -28.24 -9.41
N PHE A 58 2.63 -27.35 -9.06
CA PHE A 58 2.25 -26.26 -9.95
C PHE A 58 2.06 -24.86 -9.32
N TRP A 59 2.42 -24.67 -8.05
CA TRP A 59 2.43 -23.35 -7.42
C TRP A 59 3.86 -22.85 -7.24
N LYS A 60 4.52 -22.51 -8.34
CA LYS A 60 5.68 -21.60 -8.30
C LYS A 60 5.19 -20.15 -8.21
N GLN A 61 4.16 -19.90 -7.39
CA GLN A 61 3.73 -18.55 -7.06
C GLN A 61 4.78 -17.98 -6.12
N SER A 62 5.34 -16.86 -6.52
CA SER A 62 6.24 -16.02 -5.75
C SER A 62 5.77 -15.97 -4.30
N MET A 63 6.55 -16.57 -3.40
CA MET A 63 6.21 -16.60 -1.99
C MET A 63 6.12 -15.16 -1.46
N PRO A 64 5.26 -14.89 -0.47
CA PRO A 64 5.26 -13.60 0.21
C PRO A 64 6.68 -13.24 0.65
N LEU A 65 7.02 -11.95 0.60
CA LEU A 65 8.33 -11.45 1.02
C LEU A 65 8.70 -12.02 2.39
N ASP A 66 9.94 -12.47 2.54
CA ASP A 66 10.43 -12.93 3.83
C ASP A 66 10.52 -11.76 4.83
N ALA A 67 10.64 -12.09 6.12
CA ALA A 67 10.68 -11.10 7.18
C ALA A 67 11.86 -10.11 7.04
N LYS A 68 12.98 -10.54 6.46
CA LYS A 68 14.16 -9.69 6.25
C LYS A 68 13.88 -8.65 5.17
N SER A 69 13.33 -9.06 4.03
CA SER A 69 12.94 -8.16 2.95
C SER A 69 11.82 -7.20 3.37
N ALA A 70 10.82 -7.69 4.11
CA ALA A 70 9.76 -6.83 4.67
C ALA A 70 10.35 -5.75 5.59
N ARG A 71 11.28 -6.12 6.47
CA ARG A 71 12.01 -5.20 7.34
C ARG A 71 12.83 -4.18 6.54
N VAL A 72 13.61 -4.63 5.55
CA VAL A 72 14.40 -3.73 4.68
C VAL A 72 13.51 -2.66 4.05
N LEU A 73 12.35 -3.04 3.52
CA LEU A 73 11.42 -2.09 2.92
C LEU A 73 10.93 -1.06 3.95
N VAL A 74 10.45 -1.50 5.11
CA VAL A 74 9.98 -0.59 6.17
C VAL A 74 11.09 0.34 6.65
N ASP A 75 12.28 -0.20 6.93
CA ASP A 75 13.43 0.54 7.44
C ASP A 75 13.90 1.59 6.41
N GLU A 76 13.97 1.23 5.12
CA GLU A 76 14.32 2.17 4.06
C GLU A 76 13.29 3.28 3.88
N HIS A 77 12.00 2.98 3.92
CA HIS A 77 10.98 4.03 3.88
C HIS A 77 11.12 4.97 5.08
N ASN A 78 11.25 4.43 6.29
CA ASN A 78 11.40 5.25 7.49
C ASN A 78 12.72 6.04 7.50
N ARG A 79 13.80 5.52 6.90
CA ARG A 79 15.05 6.25 6.70
C ARG A 79 14.83 7.49 5.82
N TYR A 80 14.09 7.38 4.73
CA TYR A 80 13.77 8.52 3.86
C TYR A 80 12.77 9.49 4.51
N ARG A 81 11.77 8.98 5.24
CA ARG A 81 10.81 9.81 5.98
C ARG A 81 11.50 10.70 7.01
N ARG A 82 12.53 10.19 7.72
CA ARG A 82 13.35 10.97 8.66
C ARG A 82 14.17 12.09 8.03
N LYS A 83 14.50 11.98 6.74
CA LYS A 83 15.25 13.03 6.01
C LYS A 83 14.38 14.23 5.66
N MET A 84 13.06 14.10 5.75
CA MET A 84 12.16 15.19 5.46
C MET A 84 12.04 16.12 6.66
N ILE A 85 12.13 17.43 6.41
CA ILE A 85 11.86 18.46 7.41
C ILE A 85 10.35 18.52 7.63
N SER A 86 9.81 17.62 8.46
CA SER A 86 8.37 17.43 8.64
C SER A 86 7.95 17.42 10.11
N SER A 87 6.83 18.08 10.41
CA SER A 87 6.30 18.16 11.78
C SER A 87 5.40 16.98 12.17
N ASN A 88 4.82 16.29 11.18
CA ASN A 88 3.74 15.31 11.40
C ASN A 88 3.98 13.93 10.74
N MET A 89 5.21 13.64 10.32
CA MET A 89 5.55 12.42 9.59
C MET A 89 5.37 11.17 10.46
N ARG A 90 4.40 10.29 10.15
CA ARG A 90 4.20 9.04 10.89
C ARG A 90 5.29 8.01 10.59
N MET A 91 5.57 7.14 11.54
CA MET A 91 6.41 5.96 11.30
C MET A 91 5.61 4.89 10.56
N LEU A 92 6.16 4.35 9.46
CA LEU A 92 5.57 3.22 8.78
C LEU A 92 5.86 1.92 9.54
N ARG A 93 4.88 1.03 9.59
CA ARG A 93 5.00 -0.34 10.08
C ARG A 93 4.45 -1.34 9.08
N TRP A 94 4.94 -2.57 9.16
CA TRP A 94 4.49 -3.62 8.26
C TRP A 94 3.03 -4.01 8.55
N ASN A 95 2.28 -4.30 7.49
CA ASN A 95 0.94 -4.85 7.56
C ASN A 95 0.80 -6.04 6.60
N SER A 96 0.56 -7.22 7.17
CA SER A 96 0.48 -8.48 6.41
C SER A 96 -0.72 -8.54 5.46
N TYR A 97 -1.83 -7.85 5.78
CA TYR A 97 -2.99 -7.80 4.91
C TYR A 97 -2.72 -6.97 3.64
N LEU A 98 -2.07 -5.80 3.78
CA LEU A 98 -1.58 -5.03 2.64
C LEU A 98 -0.57 -5.82 1.82
N ALA A 99 0.34 -6.55 2.47
CA ALA A 99 1.33 -7.38 1.78
C ALA A 99 0.67 -8.50 0.96
N PHE A 100 -0.35 -9.15 1.52
CA PHE A 100 -1.14 -10.15 0.79
C PHE A 100 -1.83 -9.56 -0.46
N GLN A 101 -2.45 -8.38 -0.34
CA GLN A 101 -3.09 -7.70 -1.47
C GLN A 101 -2.06 -7.27 -2.53
N ALA A 102 -0.93 -6.72 -2.11
CA ALA A 102 0.18 -6.34 -2.99
C ALA A 102 0.75 -7.57 -3.72
N GLN A 103 0.94 -8.70 -3.03
CA GLN A 103 1.40 -9.96 -3.63
C GLN A 103 0.42 -10.49 -4.67
N ARG A 104 -0.89 -10.44 -4.37
CA ARG A 104 -1.93 -10.85 -5.32
C ARG A 104 -1.87 -10.03 -6.61
N HIS A 105 -1.57 -8.73 -6.52
CA HIS A 105 -1.37 -7.90 -7.72
C HIS A 105 -0.04 -8.17 -8.42
N ALA A 106 1.07 -8.28 -7.67
CA ALA A 106 2.39 -8.59 -8.23
C ALA A 106 2.39 -9.90 -9.04
N ASN A 107 1.65 -10.91 -8.58
CA ASN A 107 1.48 -12.20 -9.26
C ASN A 107 0.79 -12.11 -10.63
N ARG A 108 0.15 -10.98 -10.96
CA ARG A 108 -0.45 -10.73 -12.29
C ARG A 108 0.60 -10.37 -13.35
N CYS A 109 1.86 -10.13 -12.95
CA CYS A 109 2.96 -9.85 -13.87
C CYS A 109 2.68 -8.72 -14.87
N THR A 110 2.05 -7.63 -14.39
CA THR A 110 1.70 -6.47 -15.20
C THR A 110 2.17 -5.19 -14.53
N PHE A 111 2.94 -4.39 -15.25
CA PHE A 111 3.45 -3.09 -14.80
C PHE A 111 2.38 -2.02 -15.00
N GLN A 112 1.32 -2.12 -14.20
CA GLN A 112 0.22 -1.17 -14.13
C GLN A 112 -0.30 -1.13 -12.71
N HIS A 113 -0.90 -0.01 -12.32
CA HIS A 113 -1.50 0.08 -10.99
C HIS A 113 -2.69 -0.88 -10.82
N SER A 114 -2.84 -1.48 -9.65
CA SER A 114 -4.01 -2.34 -9.36
C SER A 114 -5.30 -1.53 -9.34
N LYS A 115 -6.40 -2.12 -9.81
CA LYS A 115 -7.73 -1.47 -9.85
C LYS A 115 -8.64 -1.90 -8.70
N ASP A 116 -8.26 -2.94 -7.97
CA ASP A 116 -9.05 -3.59 -6.92
C ASP A 116 -8.60 -3.21 -5.50
N ARG A 117 -7.97 -2.04 -5.34
CA ARG A 117 -7.64 -1.46 -4.03
C ARG A 117 -8.84 -0.73 -3.44
N THR A 118 -8.97 -0.82 -2.12
CA THR A 118 -9.88 0.02 -1.33
C THR A 118 -9.03 0.95 -0.48
N ASP A 119 -9.11 2.26 -0.73
CA ASP A 119 -8.47 3.34 0.05
C ASP A 119 -6.99 3.12 0.42
N THR A 120 -6.25 2.49 -0.50
CA THR A 120 -4.81 2.19 -0.33
C THR A 120 -4.01 2.80 -1.48
N GLY A 121 -2.90 3.44 -1.10
CA GLY A 121 -1.91 3.95 -2.04
C GLY A 121 -1.11 2.80 -2.64
N GLU A 122 -0.43 3.04 -3.75
CA GLU A 122 0.43 2.02 -4.36
C GLU A 122 1.65 2.63 -5.03
N ASN A 123 2.81 2.01 -4.79
CA ASN A 123 3.99 2.15 -5.63
C ASN A 123 4.31 0.81 -6.30
N ILE A 124 4.75 0.87 -7.56
CA ILE A 124 5.19 -0.30 -8.33
C ILE A 124 6.62 -0.09 -8.83
N TRP A 125 7.38 -1.19 -8.88
CA TRP A 125 8.75 -1.19 -9.38
C TRP A 125 9.01 -2.48 -10.14
N ALA A 126 9.78 -2.39 -11.23
CA ALA A 126 10.15 -3.55 -12.02
C ALA A 126 11.66 -3.56 -12.31
N ALA A 127 12.28 -4.74 -12.25
CA ALA A 127 13.72 -4.91 -12.45
C ALA A 127 14.05 -6.25 -13.11
N PRO A 128 15.23 -6.38 -13.75
CA PRO A 128 15.73 -7.66 -14.22
C PRO A 128 16.24 -8.56 -13.07
N PHE A 129 16.42 -8.02 -11.85
CA PHE A 129 16.96 -8.71 -10.67
C PHE A 129 16.01 -8.66 -9.47
N SER A 130 16.19 -9.56 -8.52
CA SER A 130 15.32 -9.72 -7.33
C SER A 130 15.66 -8.81 -6.17
N ASP A 131 16.83 -8.17 -6.17
CA ASP A 131 17.23 -7.29 -5.08
C ASP A 131 16.37 -6.02 -5.06
N ILE A 132 15.56 -5.89 -4.00
CA ILE A 132 14.64 -4.79 -3.79
C ILE A 132 15.26 -3.61 -3.03
N SER A 133 16.53 -3.72 -2.61
CA SER A 133 17.19 -2.74 -1.72
C SER A 133 17.16 -1.31 -2.28
N ASP A 134 17.32 -1.16 -3.59
CA ASP A 134 17.29 0.15 -4.27
C ASP A 134 15.87 0.63 -4.65
N SER A 135 14.83 -0.20 -4.52
CA SER A 135 13.46 0.16 -4.97
C SER A 135 12.95 1.45 -4.31
N VAL A 136 13.05 1.56 -2.99
CA VAL A 136 12.60 2.72 -2.21
C VAL A 136 13.44 3.96 -2.52
N LYS A 137 14.75 3.77 -2.72
CA LYS A 137 15.67 4.84 -3.12
C LYS A 137 15.33 5.41 -4.48
N LEU A 138 14.99 4.55 -5.45
CA LEU A 138 14.59 4.96 -6.79
C LEU A 138 13.28 5.75 -6.74
N TRP A 139 12.26 5.25 -6.03
CA TRP A 139 11.02 5.99 -5.80
C TRP A 139 11.27 7.34 -5.13
N PHE A 140 12.09 7.39 -4.08
CA PHE A 140 12.43 8.64 -3.41
C PHE A 140 13.19 9.61 -4.33
N SER A 141 14.04 9.11 -5.22
CA SER A 141 14.90 9.93 -6.09
C SER A 141 14.12 10.81 -7.07
N GLU A 142 12.82 10.55 -7.28
CA GLU A 142 11.95 11.42 -8.08
C GLU A 142 11.90 12.86 -7.55
N ILE A 143 12.20 13.09 -6.26
CA ILE A 143 12.37 14.46 -5.70
C ILE A 143 13.41 15.29 -6.48
N PHE A 144 14.43 14.64 -7.06
CA PHE A 144 15.49 15.28 -7.82
C PHE A 144 15.14 15.47 -9.30
N ASN A 145 13.95 15.06 -9.75
CA ASN A 145 13.51 15.26 -11.12
C ASN A 145 13.29 16.76 -11.41
N ARG A 146 14.31 17.40 -11.97
CA ARG A 146 14.31 18.83 -12.34
C ARG A 146 13.20 19.21 -13.30
N ARG A 147 12.72 18.28 -14.14
CA ARG A 147 11.61 18.54 -15.09
C ARG A 147 10.25 18.57 -14.41
N CYS A 148 10.08 17.80 -13.32
CA CYS A 148 8.82 17.74 -12.58
C CYS A 148 8.68 18.85 -11.53
N GLY A 149 9.81 19.39 -11.04
CA GLY A 149 9.85 20.43 -10.02
C GLY A 149 9.18 19.96 -8.73
N CYS A 150 9.56 18.77 -8.25
CA CYS A 150 8.96 18.13 -7.09
C CYS A 150 9.18 18.92 -5.82
N THR A 151 8.15 18.98 -4.97
CA THR A 151 8.18 19.64 -3.66
C THR A 151 7.63 18.68 -2.61
N ASN A 152 7.00 19.16 -1.54
CA ASN A 152 6.19 18.28 -0.69
C ASN A 152 4.78 18.08 -1.26
N TYR A 153 4.38 18.73 -2.35
CA TYR A 153 3.05 18.59 -2.94
C TYR A 153 3.01 17.45 -3.97
N PHE A 154 1.92 16.68 -3.97
CA PHE A 154 1.70 15.63 -4.96
C PHE A 154 1.70 16.18 -6.38
N LYS A 155 2.44 15.51 -7.26
CA LYS A 155 2.44 15.67 -8.71
C LYS A 155 2.53 14.29 -9.33
N ALA A 156 1.80 14.04 -10.41
CA ALA A 156 1.82 12.75 -11.09
C ALA A 156 3.23 12.29 -11.50
N CYS A 157 4.10 13.23 -11.92
CA CYS A 157 5.47 12.93 -12.32
C CYS A 157 6.46 12.63 -11.17
N CYS A 158 6.03 12.73 -9.90
CA CYS A 158 6.79 12.23 -8.75
C CYS A 158 5.88 11.66 -7.65
N GLY A 159 4.88 10.89 -8.10
CA GLY A 159 3.91 10.23 -7.24
C GLY A 159 4.55 9.18 -6.33
N HIS A 160 5.60 8.49 -6.77
CA HIS A 160 6.23 7.47 -5.95
C HIS A 160 6.96 8.08 -4.76
N TYR A 161 7.74 9.15 -5.01
CA TYR A 161 8.41 9.89 -3.95
C TYR A 161 7.39 10.43 -2.93
N THR A 162 6.35 11.12 -3.40
CA THR A 162 5.36 11.72 -2.50
C THR A 162 4.60 10.69 -1.70
N GLN A 163 4.35 9.49 -2.24
CA GLN A 163 3.79 8.38 -1.48
C GLN A 163 4.76 7.82 -0.42
N VAL A 164 6.06 7.68 -0.72
CA VAL A 164 7.08 7.25 0.27
C VAL A 164 7.09 8.18 1.48
N VAL A 165 6.96 9.49 1.25
CA VAL A 165 6.97 10.53 2.29
C VAL A 165 5.58 11.04 2.66
N TRP A 166 4.52 10.27 2.41
CA TRP A 166 3.17 10.66 2.80
C TRP A 166 2.98 10.53 4.31
N ALA A 167 2.88 11.64 5.03
CA ALA A 167 2.90 11.72 6.48
C ALA A 167 1.81 10.89 7.15
N GLU A 168 0.61 10.83 6.55
CA GLU A 168 -0.52 10.13 7.15
C GLU A 168 -0.46 8.61 6.96
N SER A 169 0.20 8.13 5.90
CA SER A 169 0.42 6.70 5.68
C SER A 169 1.29 6.15 6.81
N GLU A 170 0.77 5.15 7.51
CA GLU A 170 1.41 4.52 8.68
C GLU A 170 1.57 3.01 8.53
N LEU A 171 0.87 2.39 7.57
CA LEU A 171 0.99 0.98 7.24
C LEU A 171 1.59 0.78 5.85
N LEU A 172 2.49 -0.19 5.74
CA LEU A 172 3.12 -0.62 4.49
C LEU A 172 2.97 -2.14 4.36
N GLY A 173 2.61 -2.62 3.18
CA GLY A 173 2.74 -4.04 2.86
C GLY A 173 3.09 -4.22 1.39
N CYS A 174 4.04 -5.10 1.10
CA CYS A 174 4.54 -5.28 -0.24
C CYS A 174 4.55 -6.74 -0.67
N GLY A 175 4.51 -6.97 -1.97
CA GLY A 175 4.66 -8.29 -2.59
C GLY A 175 5.60 -8.21 -3.80
N LEU A 176 6.42 -9.25 -3.95
CA LEU A 176 7.41 -9.37 -5.02
C LEU A 176 7.08 -10.60 -5.85
N SER A 177 7.05 -10.46 -7.18
CA SER A 177 6.82 -11.58 -8.07
C SER A 177 7.92 -11.73 -9.11
N TYR A 178 8.41 -12.96 -9.30
CA TYR A 178 9.15 -13.32 -10.50
C TYR A 178 8.17 -13.62 -11.64
N CYS A 179 8.49 -13.11 -12.82
CA CYS A 179 7.66 -13.17 -14.00
C CYS A 179 8.54 -13.50 -15.21
N ASN A 180 8.15 -14.53 -15.98
CA ASN A 180 8.83 -14.83 -17.25
C ASN A 180 8.75 -13.64 -18.22
N ARG A 181 7.65 -12.88 -18.16
CA ARG A 181 7.45 -11.61 -18.85
C ARG A 181 6.60 -10.72 -17.96
N ILE A 182 6.97 -9.45 -17.84
CA ILE A 182 6.12 -8.42 -17.24
C ILE A 182 5.46 -7.63 -18.37
N HIS A 183 4.13 -7.61 -18.41
CA HIS A 183 3.39 -6.79 -19.36
C HIS A 183 3.67 -5.30 -19.08
N ASN A 184 3.90 -4.50 -20.13
CA ASN A 184 4.26 -3.07 -20.07
C ASN A 184 5.62 -2.75 -19.42
N ALA A 185 6.48 -3.75 -19.19
CA ALA A 185 7.86 -3.55 -18.74
C ALA A 185 8.79 -4.62 -19.36
N PRO A 186 9.06 -4.56 -20.68
CA PRO A 186 9.95 -5.52 -21.34
C PRO A 186 11.36 -5.46 -20.75
N GLY A 187 12.05 -6.61 -20.70
CA GLY A 187 13.39 -6.73 -20.12
C GLY A 187 13.43 -6.93 -18.60
N HIS A 188 12.32 -6.69 -17.90
CA HIS A 188 12.20 -6.92 -16.46
C HIS A 188 11.65 -8.32 -16.15
N LYS A 189 12.03 -8.86 -15.00
CA LYS A 189 11.66 -10.21 -14.52
C LYS A 189 11.10 -10.23 -13.12
N PHE A 190 11.30 -9.16 -12.34
CA PHE A 190 10.77 -9.01 -11.00
C PHE A 190 9.89 -7.78 -10.94
N ILE A 191 8.72 -7.91 -10.32
CA ILE A 191 7.79 -6.81 -10.04
C ILE A 191 7.53 -6.73 -8.54
N LEU A 192 7.85 -5.58 -7.95
CA LEU A 192 7.54 -5.24 -6.57
C LEU A 192 6.32 -4.31 -6.57
N VAL A 193 5.33 -4.63 -5.74
CA VAL A 193 4.16 -3.79 -5.48
C VAL A 193 4.16 -3.50 -3.99
N CYS A 194 4.00 -2.23 -3.61
CA CYS A 194 3.85 -1.80 -2.22
C CYS A 194 2.56 -1.04 -2.05
N HIS A 195 1.72 -1.45 -1.10
CA HIS A 195 0.49 -0.77 -0.71
C HIS A 195 0.69 0.03 0.58
N TYR A 196 0.07 1.21 0.64
CA TYR A 196 0.17 2.16 1.73
C TYR A 196 -1.20 2.45 2.32
N TRP A 197 -1.32 2.47 3.65
CA TRP A 197 -2.56 2.87 4.31
C TRP A 197 -2.33 3.87 5.45
N PRO A 198 -3.19 4.91 5.58
CA PRO A 198 -4.13 5.38 4.56
C PRO A 198 -3.43 5.76 3.24
N SER A 199 -4.18 5.79 2.13
CA SER A 199 -3.61 6.19 0.84
C SER A 199 -3.08 7.62 0.85
N GLY A 200 -2.01 7.86 0.11
CA GLY A 200 -1.49 9.19 -0.14
C GLY A 200 -1.94 9.77 -1.49
N ASN A 201 -1.22 10.79 -1.94
CA ASN A 201 -1.32 11.39 -3.28
C ASN A 201 -2.72 11.91 -3.62
N TRP A 202 -3.39 12.50 -2.63
CA TRP A 202 -4.68 13.13 -2.82
C TRP A 202 -4.57 14.40 -3.68
N VAL A 203 -5.66 14.71 -4.38
CA VAL A 203 -5.86 15.96 -5.12
C VAL A 203 -7.17 16.61 -4.68
N HIS A 204 -7.27 17.93 -4.86
CA HIS A 204 -8.53 18.67 -4.79
C HIS A 204 -8.70 19.55 -6.01
N PHE A 205 -9.92 20.06 -6.21
CA PHE A 205 -10.22 20.99 -7.29
C PHE A 205 -10.27 22.43 -6.75
N VAL A 206 -9.42 23.30 -7.29
CA VAL A 206 -9.34 24.72 -6.92
C VAL A 206 -9.24 25.55 -8.19
N ASN A 207 -10.10 26.56 -8.33
CA ASN A 207 -10.10 27.51 -9.45
C ASN A 207 -10.01 26.86 -10.84
N GLY A 208 -10.80 25.80 -11.07
CA GLY A 208 -10.83 25.11 -12.37
C GLY A 208 -9.69 24.10 -12.58
N SER A 209 -8.81 23.88 -11.60
CA SER A 209 -7.62 23.02 -11.73
C SER A 209 -7.51 21.99 -10.61
N LEU A 210 -6.99 20.80 -10.95
CA LEU A 210 -6.61 19.79 -9.97
C LEU A 210 -5.26 20.16 -9.32
N VAL A 211 -5.24 20.24 -8.00
CA VAL A 211 -4.07 20.58 -7.21
C VAL A 211 -3.82 19.46 -6.19
N GLY A 212 -2.57 19.00 -6.09
CA GLY A 212 -2.18 17.96 -5.14
C GLY A 212 -2.15 18.46 -3.70
N TYR A 213 -2.46 17.59 -2.75
CA TYR A 213 -2.23 17.86 -1.33
C TYR A 213 -0.72 17.74 -1.00
N PRO A 214 -0.26 18.44 0.06
CA PRO A 214 1.09 18.21 0.57
C PRO A 214 1.18 16.82 1.20
N ALA A 215 2.17 16.04 0.80
CA ALA A 215 2.52 14.76 1.38
C ALA A 215 2.83 14.87 2.87
N PHE A 216 3.40 15.99 3.32
CA PHE A 216 3.68 16.24 4.73
C PHE A 216 3.68 17.73 5.03
N ARG A 217 3.47 18.08 6.31
CA ARG A 217 3.61 19.46 6.80
C ARG A 217 5.09 19.75 7.05
N ARG A 218 5.59 20.83 6.45
CA ARG A 218 6.97 21.28 6.67
C ARG A 218 7.10 21.84 8.08
N SER A 219 8.14 21.42 8.81
CA SER A 219 8.37 21.93 10.16
C SER A 219 9.33 23.12 10.18
N LYS A 220 9.04 24.08 11.07
CA LYS A 220 10.01 25.09 11.54
C LYS A 220 10.57 24.78 12.94
N ASN A 221 9.88 23.93 13.70
CA ASN A 221 10.16 23.66 15.12
C ASN A 221 10.80 22.27 15.33
N GLY A 222 11.41 21.70 14.29
CA GLY A 222 11.97 20.36 14.30
C GLY A 222 10.96 19.24 14.03
N PRO A 223 11.43 17.99 13.90
CA PRO A 223 10.56 16.86 13.65
C PRO A 223 9.56 16.64 14.80
N CYS A 224 8.43 15.99 14.51
CA CYS A 224 7.40 15.65 15.48
C CYS A 224 6.67 16.81 16.19
N SER A 225 6.91 18.08 15.81
CA SER A 225 6.28 19.24 16.48
C SER A 225 4.76 19.30 16.32
N GLU A 226 4.18 18.50 15.43
CA GLU A 226 2.74 18.39 15.18
C GLU A 226 2.30 16.91 15.08
N CYS A 227 2.90 16.02 15.88
CA CYS A 227 2.36 14.67 16.00
C CYS A 227 0.94 14.68 16.58
N PRO A 228 0.04 13.79 16.13
CA PRO A 228 -1.27 13.64 16.76
C PRO A 228 -1.14 13.20 18.23
N ARG A 229 -2.13 13.50 19.07
CA ARG A 229 -2.07 13.29 20.54
C ARG A 229 -1.73 11.85 20.97
N GLU A 230 -2.10 10.85 20.18
CA GLU A 230 -1.87 9.42 20.45
C GLU A 230 -0.48 8.91 19.98
N TYR A 231 0.39 9.83 19.55
CA TYR A 231 1.69 9.50 18.97
C TYR A 231 2.80 10.19 19.75
N ASP A 232 3.83 9.42 20.07
CA ASP A 232 5.11 9.90 20.58
C ASP A 232 6.07 10.20 19.43
N CYS A 233 7.15 10.94 19.72
CA CYS A 233 8.23 11.10 18.76
C CYS A 233 9.28 10.00 18.96
N LEU A 234 9.49 9.16 17.94
CA LEU A 234 10.55 8.16 17.92
C LEU A 234 11.48 8.38 16.74
N ALA A 235 12.71 8.82 17.05
CA ALA A 235 13.75 9.11 16.05
C ALA A 235 13.25 10.01 14.91
N GLY A 236 12.53 11.08 15.25
CA GLY A 236 12.02 12.08 14.31
C GLY A 236 10.75 11.70 13.54
N LEU A 237 10.08 10.59 13.89
CA LEU A 237 8.81 10.17 13.32
C LEU A 237 7.73 10.04 14.41
N CYS A 238 6.50 10.39 14.08
CA CYS A 238 5.33 10.17 14.95
C CYS A 238 5.03 8.68 15.03
N HIS A 239 5.15 8.10 16.21
CA HIS A 239 4.98 6.69 16.51
C HIS A 239 3.83 6.48 17.49
N ARG A 240 2.89 5.57 17.19
CA ARG A 240 1.70 5.36 18.02
C ARG A 240 2.07 4.73 19.37
N GLN A 241 1.59 5.32 20.47
CA GLN A 241 1.93 4.93 21.85
C GLN A 241 1.66 3.45 22.21
N ASN A 242 0.68 2.82 21.58
CA ASN A 242 0.33 1.42 21.85
C ASN A 242 1.26 0.39 21.19
N ASP A 243 2.06 0.81 20.20
CA ASP A 243 3.03 -0.05 19.51
C ASP A 243 4.36 -0.12 20.30
N THR A 244 4.54 0.73 21.32
CA THR A 244 5.79 0.91 22.06
C THR A 244 6.15 -0.29 22.96
N LYS A 245 5.17 -1.11 23.37
CA LYS A 245 5.44 -2.37 24.10
C LYS A 245 6.18 -3.41 23.24
N GLN A 246 5.84 -3.50 21.95
CA GLN A 246 6.51 -4.44 21.02
C GLN A 246 7.90 -3.93 20.60
N LEU A 247 8.08 -2.60 20.50
CA LEU A 247 9.37 -2.02 20.11
C LEU A 247 10.40 -1.92 21.24
N ARG A 248 10.02 -1.75 22.52
CA ARG A 248 10.99 -1.85 23.63
C ARG A 248 11.69 -3.21 23.61
N GLN A 249 10.92 -4.29 23.45
CA GLN A 249 11.46 -5.63 23.29
C GLN A 249 12.37 -5.78 22.05
N TYR A 250 12.08 -5.05 20.97
CA TYR A 250 12.91 -5.06 19.76
C TYR A 250 14.19 -4.22 19.88
N ALA A 251 14.12 -3.06 20.54
CA ALA A 251 15.28 -2.20 20.80
C ALA A 251 16.26 -2.87 21.76
N ASP A 252 15.74 -3.52 22.82
CA ASP A 252 16.54 -4.32 23.76
C ASP A 252 17.23 -5.49 23.04
N ASN A 253 16.52 -6.18 22.13
CA ASN A 253 17.09 -7.27 21.33
C ASN A 253 18.09 -6.80 20.25
N SER A 254 18.01 -5.54 19.81
CA SER A 254 18.89 -4.98 18.77
C SER A 254 20.21 -4.46 19.33
N GLN A 255 20.26 -4.12 20.63
CA GLN A 255 21.51 -3.75 21.32
C GLN A 255 22.45 -4.95 21.52
N PHE A 256 21.93 -6.19 21.49
CA PHE A 256 22.75 -7.42 21.57
C PHE A 256 23.52 -7.78 20.29
N ILE A 257 23.26 -7.09 19.16
CA ILE A 257 23.94 -7.36 17.87
C ILE A 257 25.05 -6.32 17.60
N ALA A 258 25.19 -5.31 18.48
CA ALA A 258 26.17 -4.23 18.33
C ALA A 258 27.34 -4.28 19.33
N ASN A 259 27.55 -5.42 20.02
CA ASN A 259 28.73 -5.70 20.83
C ASN A 259 29.43 -6.97 20.32
#